data_AF-A0A135L3S7-F1
#
_entry.id   AF-A0A135L3S7-F1
#
_cell.length_a   1.000
_cell.length_b   1.000
_cell.length_c   1.000
_cell.angle_alpha   90.00
_cell.angle_beta   90.00
_cell.angle_gamma   90.00
#
_symmetry.space_group_name_H-M   'P 1'
#
loop_
_entity.id
_entity.type
_entity.pdbx_description
1 polymer ?
#
loop_
_entity_poly.entity_id
_entity_poly.type
_entity_poly.pdbx_seq_one_letter_code
_entity_poly.pdbx_strand_id
1 'polypeptide(L)'
;MEADGVFIKGTEKKKSLEVRHAVVHEGWEKNGKRVALREPKVIMTTQLTADFWKEVQAFTAHQYSLENTQIVSNSDGGQGYTAEKFQEAFSQSRYAVLNQLDPYHIAQALNRAIGGGKSEYKDSIRKALKEHNLDDFTLWLDTYESEYSKYLG
;
A
#
# COMPACT_ATOMS: atom_id res chain seq x y z
N MET A 1 0.46 3.32 -9.12
CA MET A 1 1.87 3.50 -8.71
C MET A 1 2.13 2.69 -7.45
N GLU A 2 3.37 2.31 -7.22
CA GLU A 2 3.83 1.62 -6.01
C GLU A 2 5.04 2.39 -5.49
N ALA A 3 5.18 2.57 -4.17
CA ALA A 3 6.38 3.18 -3.61
C ALA A 3 6.63 2.74 -2.16
N ASP A 4 7.82 2.17 -1.91
CA ASP A 4 8.21 1.56 -0.64
C ASP A 4 9.72 1.65 -0.37
N GLY A 5 10.10 1.42 0.89
CA GLY A 5 11.48 1.32 1.35
C GLY A 5 11.90 -0.13 1.60
N VAL A 6 13.01 -0.57 1.01
CA VAL A 6 13.56 -1.92 1.18
C VAL A 6 14.96 -1.84 1.79
N PHE A 7 15.19 -2.57 2.88
CA PHE A 7 16.51 -2.67 3.51
C PHE A 7 17.35 -3.79 2.87
N ILE A 8 18.47 -3.41 2.26
CA ILE A 8 19.48 -4.33 1.74
C ILE A 8 20.59 -4.51 2.79
N LYS A 9 20.82 -5.74 3.22
CA LYS A 9 21.94 -6.08 4.11
C LYS A 9 23.23 -6.15 3.30
N GLY A 10 24.21 -5.30 3.63
CA GLY A 10 25.56 -5.40 3.08
C GLY A 10 26.29 -6.65 3.57
N THR A 11 27.34 -7.02 2.85
CA THR A 11 28.25 -8.13 3.20
C THR A 11 29.15 -7.80 4.39
N GLU A 12 29.32 -6.51 4.73
CA GLU A 12 30.03 -6.05 5.93
C GLU A 12 29.07 -5.96 7.14
N LYS A 13 29.53 -6.42 8.32
CA LYS A 13 28.76 -6.35 9.57
C LYS A 13 28.25 -4.91 9.82
N LYS A 14 26.93 -4.79 10.03
CA LYS A 14 26.20 -3.57 10.45
C LYS A 14 26.02 -2.44 9.42
N LYS A 15 26.30 -2.67 8.13
CA LYS A 15 25.88 -1.72 7.08
C LYS A 15 24.61 -2.22 6.39
N SER A 16 23.45 -1.80 6.87
CA SER A 16 22.19 -1.90 6.13
C SER A 16 21.99 -0.64 5.31
N LEU A 17 21.72 -0.79 4.01
CA LEU A 17 21.39 0.30 3.12
C LEU A 17 19.89 0.27 2.84
N GLU A 18 19.21 1.36 3.12
CA GLU A 18 17.81 1.51 2.74
C GLU A 18 17.74 2.01 1.30
N VAL A 19 17.07 1.24 0.45
CA VAL A 19 16.77 1.60 -0.93
C VAL A 19 15.29 1.98 -0.99
N ARG A 20 15.03 3.17 -1.53
CA ARG A 20 13.69 3.70 -1.74
C ARG A 20 13.36 3.54 -3.21
N HIS A 21 12.18 3.05 -3.52
CA HIS A 21 11.80 2.85 -4.91
C HIS A 21 10.35 3.23 -5.15
N ALA A 22 10.08 3.69 -6.37
CA ALA A 22 8.74 3.88 -6.90
C ALA A 22 8.63 3.28 -8.29
N VAL A 23 7.46 2.70 -8.58
CA VAL A 23 7.04 2.28 -9.91
C VAL A 23 5.79 3.06 -10.29
N VAL A 24 5.89 3.85 -11.35
CA VAL A 24 4.77 4.63 -11.92
C VAL A 24 4.42 4.02 -13.28
N HIS A 25 3.12 3.84 -13.57
CA HIS A 25 2.64 3.23 -14.80
C HIS A 25 1.21 3.69 -15.10
N GLU A 26 0.78 3.61 -16.36
CA GLU A 26 -0.54 4.05 -16.85
C GLU A 26 -1.62 2.95 -16.74
N GLY A 27 -1.44 2.00 -15.82
CA GLY A 27 -2.26 0.79 -15.72
C GLY A 27 -1.53 -0.46 -16.21
N TRP A 28 -2.29 -1.51 -16.50
CA TRP A 28 -1.75 -2.81 -16.87
C TRP A 28 -2.63 -3.52 -17.89
N GLU A 29 -2.00 -4.35 -18.70
CA GLU A 29 -2.64 -5.20 -19.71
C GLU A 29 -2.43 -6.67 -19.37
N LYS A 30 -3.47 -7.48 -19.54
CA LYS A 30 -3.42 -8.91 -19.26
C LYS A 30 -3.36 -9.70 -20.56
N ASN A 31 -2.24 -10.40 -20.75
CA ASN A 31 -2.02 -11.34 -21.84
C ASN A 31 -2.04 -12.77 -21.29
N GLY A 32 -3.24 -13.35 -21.24
CA GLY A 32 -3.48 -14.67 -20.65
C GLY A 32 -3.21 -14.68 -19.14
N LYS A 33 -2.16 -15.37 -18.70
CA LYS A 33 -1.72 -15.41 -17.29
C LYS A 33 -0.71 -14.33 -16.92
N ARG A 34 -0.16 -13.60 -17.90
CA ARG A 34 0.86 -12.56 -17.67
C ARG A 34 0.22 -11.18 -17.62
N VAL A 35 0.72 -10.35 -16.71
CA VAL A 35 0.34 -8.94 -16.59
C VAL A 35 1.55 -8.10 -17.00
N ALA A 36 1.35 -7.12 -17.88
CA ALA A 36 2.36 -6.16 -18.29
C ALA A 36 1.92 -4.77 -17.86
N LEU A 37 2.84 -4.00 -17.27
CA LEU A 37 2.59 -2.60 -16.94
C LEU A 37 2.70 -1.75 -18.20
N ARG A 38 1.79 -0.78 -18.35
CA ARG A 38 1.83 0.18 -19.46
C ARG A 38 2.74 1.35 -19.10
N GLU A 39 3.71 1.62 -19.95
CA GLU A 39 4.71 2.70 -19.77
C GLU A 39 5.32 2.77 -18.36
N PRO A 40 5.90 1.68 -17.84
CA PRO A 40 6.43 1.68 -16.48
C PRO A 40 7.69 2.53 -16.39
N LYS A 41 7.72 3.43 -15.40
CA LYS A 41 8.92 4.14 -14.95
C LYS A 41 9.29 3.70 -13.54
N VAL A 42 10.56 3.34 -13.37
CA VAL A 42 11.14 3.02 -12.07
C VAL A 42 12.04 4.17 -11.62
N ILE A 43 11.83 4.62 -10.38
CA ILE A 43 12.70 5.55 -9.64
C ILE A 43 13.26 4.76 -8.47
N MET A 44 14.57 4.77 -8.28
CA MET A 44 15.22 4.04 -7.20
C MET A 44 16.41 4.82 -6.68
N THR A 45 16.48 5.02 -5.37
CA THR A 45 17.50 5.87 -4.76
C THR A 45 17.85 5.41 -3.35
N THR A 46 19.08 5.70 -2.92
CA THR A 46 19.55 5.51 -1.55
C THR A 46 19.54 6.83 -0.78
N GLN A 47 19.08 7.92 -1.40
CA GLN A 47 18.94 9.24 -0.78
C GLN A 47 17.85 9.24 0.29
N LEU A 48 17.75 10.34 1.03
CA LEU A 48 16.71 10.54 2.05
C LEU A 48 15.30 10.47 1.45
N THR A 49 14.32 10.04 2.26
CA THR A 49 12.92 9.88 1.83
C THR A 49 12.33 11.17 1.26
N ALA A 50 12.72 12.33 1.80
CA ALA A 50 12.27 13.62 1.30
C ALA A 50 12.73 13.91 -0.13
N ASP A 51 13.98 13.58 -0.48
CA ASP A 51 14.52 13.83 -1.81
C ASP A 51 13.98 12.84 -2.84
N PHE A 52 13.77 11.59 -2.41
CA PHE A 52 13.03 10.60 -3.19
C PHE A 52 11.64 11.11 -3.60
N TRP A 53 10.87 11.65 -2.65
CA TRP A 53 9.53 12.18 -2.96
C TRP A 53 9.57 13.40 -3.88
N LYS A 54 10.57 14.28 -3.76
CA LYS A 54 10.75 15.38 -4.72
C LYS A 54 10.99 14.86 -6.13
N GLU A 55 11.81 13.82 -6.29
CA GLU A 55 12.09 13.20 -7.59
C GLU A 55 10.82 12.59 -8.20
N VAL A 56 10.04 11.84 -7.41
CA VAL A 56 8.76 11.27 -7.83
C VAL A 56 7.78 12.35 -8.26
N GLN A 57 7.63 13.41 -7.47
CA GLN A 57 6.73 14.54 -7.77
C GLN A 57 7.17 15.26 -9.05
N ALA A 58 8.46 15.58 -9.17
CA ALA A 58 8.99 16.27 -10.35
C ALA A 58 8.80 15.44 -11.63
N PHE A 59 9.08 14.14 -11.57
CA PHE A 59 8.85 13.23 -12.69
C PHE A 59 7.37 13.18 -13.10
N THR A 60 6.48 12.95 -12.13
CA THR A 60 5.05 12.76 -12.41
C THR A 60 4.37 14.04 -12.88
N ALA A 61 4.72 15.20 -12.33
CA ALA A 61 4.20 16.50 -12.77
C ALA A 61 4.70 16.90 -14.17
N HIS A 62 5.91 16.47 -14.54
CA HIS A 62 6.45 16.69 -15.88
C HIS A 62 5.82 15.75 -16.92
N GLN A 63 5.61 14.48 -16.55
CA GLN A 63 5.17 13.45 -17.50
C GLN A 63 3.66 13.44 -17.71
N TYR A 64 2.88 13.75 -16.68
CA TYR A 64 1.42 13.57 -16.68
C TYR A 64 0.69 14.87 -16.36
N SER A 65 -0.50 15.06 -16.95
CA SER A 65 -1.44 16.09 -16.52
C SER A 65 -2.16 15.62 -15.25
N LEU A 66 -1.53 15.87 -14.10
CA LEU A 66 -2.00 15.33 -12.81
C LEU A 66 -3.38 15.88 -12.39
N GLU A 67 -3.73 17.11 -12.79
CA GLU A 67 -4.99 17.77 -12.44
C GLU A 67 -6.23 16.88 -12.68
N ASN A 68 -6.25 16.17 -13.80
CA ASN A 68 -7.37 15.32 -14.23
C ASN A 68 -7.05 13.82 -14.18
N THR A 69 -6.02 13.43 -13.44
CA THR A 69 -5.58 12.03 -13.34
C THR A 69 -6.03 11.42 -12.01
N GLN A 70 -6.69 10.25 -12.05
CA GLN A 70 -6.92 9.45 -10.85
C GLN A 70 -5.64 8.71 -10.47
N ILE A 71 -5.07 9.02 -9.31
CA ILE A 71 -3.92 8.30 -8.79
C ILE A 71 -4.41 7.13 -7.94
N VAL A 72 -3.87 5.95 -8.21
CA VAL A 72 -4.00 4.77 -7.35
C VAL A 72 -2.60 4.42 -6.89
N SER A 73 -2.39 4.31 -5.58
CA SER A 73 -1.11 3.99 -4.97
C SER A 73 -1.19 2.70 -4.17
N ASN A 74 -0.07 1.98 -4.11
CA ASN A 74 0.14 0.86 -3.21
C ASN A 74 1.43 1.10 -2.41
N SER A 75 1.40 0.78 -1.12
CA SER A 75 2.58 0.82 -0.24
C SER A 75 2.42 -0.09 0.97
N ASP A 76 3.53 -0.31 1.68
CA ASP A 76 3.63 -1.02 2.94
C ASP A 76 3.09 -0.23 4.14
N GLY A 77 2.74 1.05 3.93
CA GLY A 77 2.29 1.97 4.97
C GLY A 77 3.39 2.33 5.99
N GLY A 78 4.65 2.04 5.67
CA GLY A 78 5.83 2.35 6.47
C GLY A 78 6.08 3.85 6.58
N GLN A 79 7.02 4.22 7.46
CA GLN A 79 7.35 5.62 7.70
C GLN A 79 7.82 6.29 6.39
N GLY A 80 7.04 7.28 5.94
CA GLY A 80 7.30 8.00 4.68
C GLY A 80 6.59 7.42 3.45
N TYR A 81 5.76 6.39 3.62
CA TYR A 81 4.93 5.78 2.57
C TYR A 81 3.45 5.65 3.03
N THR A 82 2.98 6.57 3.87
CA THR A 82 1.61 6.57 4.39
C THR A 82 0.63 7.18 3.39
N ALA A 83 -0.67 6.93 3.55
CA ALA A 83 -1.71 7.50 2.68
C ALA A 83 -1.66 9.02 2.60
N GLU A 84 -1.40 9.68 3.73
CA GLU A 84 -1.23 11.13 3.79
C GLU A 84 -0.05 11.60 2.95
N LYS A 85 1.04 10.82 2.90
CA LYS A 85 2.21 11.21 2.11
C LYS A 85 1.95 11.15 0.61
N PHE A 86 1.21 10.14 0.15
CA PHE A 86 0.76 10.07 -1.24
C PHE A 86 -0.22 11.20 -1.56
N GLN A 87 -1.17 11.48 -0.67
CA GLN A 87 -2.13 12.58 -0.85
C GLN A 87 -1.43 13.94 -0.93
N GLU A 88 -0.40 14.18 -0.11
CA GLU A 88 0.43 15.37 -0.17
C GLU A 88 1.16 15.45 -1.52
N ALA A 89 1.79 14.35 -1.94
CA ALA A 89 2.60 14.30 -3.14
C ALA A 89 1.81 14.50 -4.44
N PHE A 90 0.55 14.10 -4.46
CA PHE A 90 -0.33 14.22 -5.64
C PHE A 90 -1.49 15.20 -5.42
N SER A 91 -1.32 16.16 -4.50
CA SER A 91 -2.31 17.20 -4.19
C SER A 91 -2.69 18.10 -5.37
N GLN A 92 -1.95 18.03 -6.48
CA GLN A 92 -2.27 18.70 -7.74
C GLN A 92 -3.46 18.06 -8.48
N SER A 93 -3.80 16.80 -8.19
CA SER A 93 -4.98 16.16 -8.75
C SER A 93 -6.24 16.65 -8.03
N ARG A 94 -7.32 16.84 -8.79
CA ARG A 94 -8.65 17.13 -8.21
C ARG A 94 -9.28 15.90 -7.55
N TYR A 95 -8.74 14.71 -7.80
CA TYR A 95 -9.23 13.46 -7.24
C TYR A 95 -8.45 13.09 -5.99
N ALA A 96 -9.12 12.49 -5.02
CA ALA A 96 -8.44 11.88 -3.88
C ALA A 96 -7.53 10.73 -4.37
N VAL A 97 -6.37 10.58 -3.74
CA VAL A 97 -5.49 9.44 -4.03
C VAL A 97 -6.10 8.18 -3.42
N LEU A 98 -6.24 7.14 -4.24
CA LEU A 98 -6.74 5.85 -3.79
C LEU A 98 -5.56 4.99 -3.32
N ASN A 99 -5.29 5.01 -2.02
CA ASN A 99 -4.28 4.17 -1.41
C ASN A 99 -4.83 2.77 -1.14
N GLN A 100 -4.21 1.78 -1.75
CA GLN A 100 -4.49 0.37 -1.56
C GLN A 100 -3.39 -0.26 -0.70
N LEU A 101 -3.77 -1.17 0.19
CA LEU A 101 -2.83 -2.07 0.85
C LEU A 101 -2.76 -3.36 0.06
N ASP A 102 -1.56 -3.91 -0.07
CA ASP A 102 -1.42 -5.24 -0.66
C ASP A 102 -2.03 -6.34 0.25
N PRO A 103 -2.29 -7.55 -0.29
CA PRO A 103 -2.82 -8.66 0.50
C PRO A 103 -1.96 -9.08 1.70
N TYR A 104 -0.64 -8.86 1.64
CA TYR A 104 0.28 -9.20 2.72
C TYR A 104 0.08 -8.25 3.92
N HIS A 105 0.00 -6.94 3.68
CA HIS A 105 -0.24 -5.93 4.71
C HIS A 105 -1.64 -6.09 5.32
N ILE A 106 -2.65 -6.39 4.50
CA ILE A 106 -3.99 -6.73 4.98
C ILE A 106 -3.93 -7.96 5.91
N ALA A 107 -3.27 -9.03 5.49
CA ALA A 107 -3.14 -10.25 6.30
C ALA A 107 -2.35 -9.99 7.60
N GLN A 108 -1.31 -9.17 7.53
CA GLN A 108 -0.50 -8.79 8.68
C GLN A 108 -1.29 -7.95 9.68
N ALA A 109 -2.04 -6.95 9.22
CA ALA A 109 -2.93 -6.13 10.06
C ALA A 109 -3.99 -7.01 10.75
N LEU A 110 -4.61 -7.92 10.01
CA LEU A 110 -5.60 -8.85 10.54
C LEU A 110 -5.01 -9.79 11.62
N ASN A 111 -3.79 -10.29 11.41
CA ASN A 111 -3.09 -11.12 12.40
C ASN A 111 -2.68 -10.32 13.65
N ARG A 112 -2.40 -9.01 13.53
CA ARG A 112 -2.12 -8.16 14.69
C ARG A 112 -3.39 -7.87 15.50
N ALA A 113 -4.51 -7.64 14.83
CA ALA A 113 -5.79 -7.30 15.48
C ALA A 113 -6.48 -8.52 16.13
N ILE A 114 -6.50 -9.67 15.45
CA ILE A 114 -7.26 -10.86 15.86
C ILE A 114 -6.32 -11.99 16.38
N GLY A 115 -5.02 -11.71 16.48
CA GLY A 115 -3.98 -12.69 16.82
C GLY A 115 -3.63 -13.62 15.65
N GLY A 116 -2.52 -14.35 15.77
CA GLY A 116 -1.97 -15.19 14.67
C GLY A 116 -2.65 -16.54 14.45
N GLY A 117 -3.48 -17.01 15.40
CA GLY A 117 -4.12 -18.33 15.36
C GLY A 117 -5.21 -18.48 14.30
N LYS A 118 -5.73 -19.71 14.13
CA LYS A 118 -6.97 -19.94 13.37
C LYS A 118 -8.14 -19.30 14.12
N SER A 119 -9.03 -18.63 13.39
CA SER A 119 -10.18 -17.92 13.95
C SER A 119 -11.26 -17.84 12.88
N GLU A 120 -12.50 -18.16 13.25
CA GLU A 120 -13.66 -18.04 12.36
C GLU A 120 -13.87 -16.58 11.92
N TYR A 121 -13.68 -15.61 12.83
CA TYR A 121 -13.69 -14.18 12.51
C TYR A 121 -12.70 -13.84 11.40
N LYS A 122 -11.49 -14.37 11.48
CA LYS A 122 -10.43 -14.11 10.52
C LYS A 122 -10.78 -14.67 9.14
N ASP A 123 -11.29 -15.89 9.09
CA ASP A 123 -11.62 -16.54 7.82
C ASP A 123 -12.84 -15.90 7.15
N SER A 124 -13.83 -15.48 7.94
CA SER A 124 -14.98 -14.71 7.47
C SER A 124 -14.59 -13.32 6.96
N ILE A 125 -13.75 -12.58 7.70
CA ILE A 125 -13.23 -11.27 7.28
C ILE A 125 -12.43 -11.40 5.97
N ARG A 126 -11.58 -12.42 5.85
CA ARG A 126 -10.83 -12.69 4.60
C ARG A 126 -11.76 -12.98 3.43
N LYS A 127 -12.84 -13.72 3.67
CA LYS A 127 -13.85 -14.01 2.64
C LYS A 127 -14.53 -12.71 2.18
N ALA A 128 -14.98 -11.88 3.12
CA ALA A 128 -15.62 -10.59 2.82
C ALA A 128 -14.68 -9.65 2.01
N LEU A 129 -13.40 -9.57 2.39
CA LEU A 129 -12.38 -8.82 1.65
C LEU A 129 -12.19 -9.33 0.22
N LYS A 130 -12.16 -10.66 0.04
CA LYS A 130 -12.01 -11.29 -1.29
C LYS A 130 -13.23 -11.05 -2.18
N GLU A 131 -14.42 -10.97 -1.59
CA GLU A 131 -15.69 -10.75 -2.28
C GLU A 131 -16.03 -9.26 -2.43
N HIS A 132 -15.17 -8.35 -1.93
CA HIS A 132 -15.43 -6.91 -1.86
C HIS A 132 -16.77 -6.56 -1.18
N ASN A 133 -17.17 -7.36 -0.19
CA ASN A 133 -18.42 -7.19 0.55
C ASN A 133 -18.15 -6.38 1.84
N LEU A 134 -18.46 -5.07 1.80
CA LEU A 134 -18.27 -4.16 2.93
C LEU A 134 -19.20 -4.50 4.09
N ASP A 135 -20.45 -4.88 3.82
CA ASP A 135 -21.44 -5.17 4.85
C ASP A 135 -21.04 -6.39 5.69
N ASP A 136 -20.61 -7.48 5.02
CA ASP A 136 -20.11 -8.67 5.71
C ASP A 136 -18.81 -8.36 6.47
N PHE A 137 -17.93 -7.54 5.90
CA PHE A 137 -16.69 -7.15 6.57
C PHE A 137 -16.99 -6.44 7.90
N THR A 138 -17.88 -5.44 7.87
CA THR A 138 -18.30 -4.69 9.07
C THR A 138 -18.99 -5.59 10.08
N LEU A 139 -19.92 -6.44 9.64
CA LEU A 139 -20.63 -7.37 10.53
C LEU A 139 -19.67 -8.27 11.33
N TRP A 140 -18.68 -8.86 10.66
CA TRP A 140 -17.74 -9.77 11.33
C TRP A 140 -16.75 -9.03 12.24
N LEU A 141 -16.39 -7.79 11.90
CA LEU A 141 -15.56 -6.95 12.76
C LEU A 141 -16.32 -6.55 14.05
N ASP A 142 -17.55 -6.06 13.92
CA ASP A 142 -18.42 -5.69 15.04
C ASP A 142 -18.70 -6.88 15.97
N THR A 143 -18.89 -8.06 15.39
CA THR A 143 -19.09 -9.31 16.14
C THR A 143 -17.85 -9.65 16.96
N TYR A 144 -16.66 -9.58 16.36
CA TYR A 144 -15.40 -9.84 17.05
C TYR A 144 -15.17 -8.83 18.20
N GLU A 145 -15.38 -7.53 17.95
CA GLU A 145 -15.24 -6.50 18.97
C GLU A 145 -16.21 -6.73 20.14
N SER A 146 -17.47 -7.05 19.84
CA SER A 146 -18.49 -7.32 20.85
C SER A 146 -18.17 -8.53 21.73
N GLU A 147 -17.54 -9.57 21.18
CA GLU A 147 -17.09 -10.72 21.97
C GLU A 147 -15.83 -10.39 22.77
N TYR A 148 -14.87 -9.69 22.19
CA TYR A 148 -13.63 -9.32 22.86
C TYR A 148 -13.90 -8.42 24.07
N SER A 149 -14.83 -7.46 23.96
CA SER A 149 -15.24 -6.60 25.08
C SER A 149 -15.83 -7.37 26.28
N LYS A 150 -16.41 -8.56 26.07
CA LYS A 150 -16.92 -9.40 27.18
C LYS A 150 -15.81 -10.01 28.03
N TYR A 151 -14.58 -10.10 27.52
CA TYR A 151 -13.43 -10.64 28.23
C TYR A 151 -12.58 -9.57 28.94
N LEU A 152 -12.90 -8.30 28.76
CA LEU A 152 -12.21 -7.16 29.37
C LEU A 152 -13.02 -6.50 30.51
N GLY A 153 -14.25 -6.95 30.75
CA GLY A 153 -15.08 -6.58 31.91
C GLY A 153 -15.00 -7.63 33.01
#